data_AF-C3PPE2-F1
#
_entry.id   AF-C3PPE2-F1
#
_cell.length_a   1.000
_cell.length_b   1.000
_cell.length_c   1.000
_cell.angle_alpha   90.00
_cell.angle_beta   90.00
_cell.angle_gamma   90.00
#
_symmetry.space_group_name_H-M   'P 1'
#
loop_
_entity.id
_entity.type
_entity.pdbx_description
1 polymer ?
#
loop_
_entity_poly.entity_id
_entity_poly.type
_entity_poly.pdbx_seq_one_letter_code
_entity_poly.pdbx_strand_id
1 'polypeptide(L)'
;MSITISIQKFLKVKFYEHKILRKDFINESGIKRSSISELLNGIPVSPSLVTILKIANYFNCSIDEILGRVDYIQDDNTKYIKISPLQMSNNTKDFIVAMLNENNISSHQLAASCNIGTDTINYFIKKHDAKKNLSIRTIYAVANFFNISIDKIVGRI
;
A
#
# COMPACT_ATOMS: atom_id res chain seq x y z
N MET A 1 14.94 -3.51 -6.32
CA MET A 1 15.13 -2.95 -4.95
C MET A 1 14.08 -3.57 -4.03
N SER A 2 14.41 -3.93 -2.78
CA SER A 2 13.41 -4.48 -1.84
C SER A 2 12.43 -3.39 -1.40
N ILE A 3 11.13 -3.71 -1.34
CA ILE A 3 10.07 -2.79 -0.86
C ILE A 3 10.46 -2.14 0.48
N THR A 4 11.04 -2.92 1.39
CA THR A 4 11.50 -2.45 2.70
C THR A 4 12.56 -1.35 2.58
N ILE A 5 13.51 -1.49 1.66
CA ILE A 5 14.58 -0.50 1.44
C ILE A 5 13.99 0.78 0.87
N SER A 6 13.03 0.68 -0.06
CA SER A 6 12.31 1.85 -0.59
C SER A 6 11.62 2.63 0.53
N ILE A 7 10.85 1.94 1.38
CA ILE A 7 10.15 2.58 2.51
C ILE A 7 11.15 3.22 3.48
N GLN A 8 12.23 2.53 3.81
CA GLN A 8 13.28 3.06 4.69
C GLN A 8 13.89 4.34 4.11
N LYS A 9 14.25 4.32 2.83
CA LYS A 9 14.84 5.46 2.14
C LYS A 9 13.87 6.64 2.14
N PHE A 10 12.61 6.39 1.77
CA PHE A 10 11.54 7.40 1.78
C PHE A 10 11.40 8.05 3.17
N LEU A 11 11.27 7.25 4.23
CA LEU A 11 11.09 7.77 5.59
C LEU A 11 12.29 8.60 6.06
N LYS A 12 13.52 8.16 5.77
CA LYS A 12 14.74 8.91 6.13
C LYS A 12 14.79 10.27 5.42
N VAL A 13 14.44 10.31 4.14
CA VAL A 13 14.38 11.56 3.35
C VAL A 13 13.33 12.50 3.93
N LYS A 14 12.09 12.04 4.12
CA LYS A 14 11.02 12.89 4.66
C LYS A 14 11.30 13.38 6.09
N PHE A 15 11.92 12.55 6.94
CA PHE A 15 12.29 12.97 8.29
C PHE A 15 13.32 14.10 8.27
N TYR A 16 14.26 14.05 7.34
CA TYR A 16 15.27 15.11 7.16
C TYR A 16 14.63 16.39 6.59
N GLU A 17 13.85 16.28 5.51
CA GLU A 17 13.20 17.42 4.86
C GLU A 17 12.25 18.18 5.78
N HIS A 18 11.39 17.44 6.50
CA HIS A 18 10.38 18.02 7.38
C HIS A 18 10.88 18.22 8.83
N LYS A 19 12.16 17.91 9.12
CA LYS A 19 12.76 17.98 10.47
C LYS A 19 11.94 17.26 11.55
N ILE A 20 11.38 16.11 11.21
CA ILE A 20 10.47 15.35 12.09
C ILE A 20 11.27 14.50 13.05
N LEU A 21 10.96 14.61 14.34
CA LEU A 21 11.50 13.69 15.33
C LEU A 21 10.75 12.36 15.25
N ARG A 22 11.50 11.26 15.34
CA ARG A 22 10.93 9.91 15.36
C ARG A 22 9.84 9.73 16.42
N LYS A 23 9.96 10.41 17.57
CA LYS A 23 8.96 10.35 18.65
C LYS A 23 7.61 10.94 18.21
N ASP A 24 7.64 12.07 17.52
CA ASP A 24 6.44 12.78 17.06
C ASP A 24 5.72 11.94 16.00
N PHE A 25 6.47 11.41 15.03
CA PHE A 25 5.92 10.49 14.03
C PHE A 25 5.27 9.24 14.64
N ILE A 26 5.87 8.67 15.70
CA ILE A 26 5.27 7.52 16.41
C ILE A 26 3.94 7.89 17.06
N ASN A 27 3.85 9.09 17.64
CA ASN A 27 2.66 9.54 18.36
C ASN A 27 1.54 9.94 17.38
N GLU A 28 1.87 10.57 16.25
CA GLU A 28 0.90 11.15 15.32
C GLU A 28 0.44 10.19 14.22
N SER A 29 1.31 9.28 13.74
CA SER A 29 0.98 8.37 12.62
C SER A 29 -0.03 7.28 13.00
N GLY A 30 -0.22 7.01 14.29
CA GLY A 30 -1.05 5.92 14.78
C GLY A 30 -0.52 4.53 14.38
N ILE A 31 0.77 4.39 14.07
CA ILE A 31 1.44 3.13 13.76
C ILE A 31 2.17 2.63 15.02
N LYS A 32 2.21 1.31 15.23
CA LYS A 32 2.93 0.72 16.37
C LYS A 32 4.41 1.12 16.33
N ARG A 33 4.96 1.47 17.50
CA ARG A 33 6.37 1.84 17.67
C ARG A 33 7.33 0.78 17.12
N SER A 34 7.04 -0.50 17.33
CA SER A 34 7.84 -1.62 16.80
C SER A 34 7.89 -1.59 15.28
N SER A 35 6.74 -1.47 14.61
CA SER A 35 6.65 -1.41 13.15
C SER A 35 7.39 -0.22 12.57
N ILE A 36 7.28 0.97 13.17
CA ILE A 36 8.07 2.15 12.75
C ILE A 36 9.57 1.87 12.90
N SER A 37 9.95 1.23 14.00
CA SER A 37 11.35 0.91 14.28
C SER A 37 11.94 -0.06 13.26
N GLU A 38 11.18 -1.10 12.91
CA GLU A 38 11.53 -2.08 11.88
C GLU A 38 11.69 -1.41 10.51
N LEU A 39 10.74 -0.56 10.12
CA LEU A 39 10.79 0.18 8.85
C LEU A 39 12.00 1.11 8.77
N LEU A 40 12.30 1.87 9.83
CA LEU A 40 13.45 2.79 9.86
C LEU A 40 14.79 2.05 9.90
N ASN A 41 14.84 0.88 10.52
CA ASN A 41 16.03 0.04 10.55
C ASN A 41 16.20 -0.79 9.27
N GLY A 42 15.21 -0.79 8.36
CA GLY A 42 15.26 -1.56 7.12
C GLY A 42 15.16 -3.07 7.35
N ILE A 43 14.57 -3.49 8.49
CA ILE A 43 14.35 -4.90 8.79
C ILE A 43 13.35 -5.43 7.75
N PRO A 44 13.62 -6.57 7.08
CA PRO A 44 12.75 -7.13 6.06
C PRO A 44 11.40 -7.55 6.65
N VAL A 45 10.49 -6.59 6.71
CA VAL A 45 9.10 -6.77 7.13
C VAL A 45 8.18 -6.57 5.93
N SER A 46 7.06 -7.29 5.93
CA SER A 46 5.97 -7.06 4.98
C SER A 46 4.87 -6.27 5.70
N PRO A 47 4.94 -4.93 5.73
CA PRO A 47 3.95 -4.14 6.43
C PRO A 47 2.57 -4.33 5.81
N SER A 48 1.54 -4.14 6.63
CA SER A 48 0.16 -4.13 6.15
C SER A 48 -0.05 -2.92 5.23
N LEU A 49 -0.97 -3.05 4.27
CA LEU A 49 -1.38 -1.90 3.46
C LEU A 49 -1.86 -0.72 4.33
N VAL A 50 -2.52 -1.01 5.45
CA VAL A 50 -2.98 0.00 6.43
C VAL A 50 -1.81 0.82 7.00
N THR A 51 -0.68 0.18 7.27
CA THR A 51 0.52 0.87 7.75
C THR A 51 1.02 1.86 6.71
N ILE A 52 1.08 1.44 5.43
CA ILE A 52 1.52 2.30 4.33
C ILE A 52 0.53 3.44 4.08
N LEU A 53 -0.77 3.17 4.13
CA LEU A 53 -1.81 4.19 4.04
C LEU A 53 -1.64 5.28 5.12
N LYS A 54 -1.33 4.89 6.36
CA LYS A 54 -1.07 5.85 7.45
C LYS A 54 0.14 6.73 7.18
N ILE A 55 1.23 6.16 6.66
CA ILE A 55 2.42 6.92 6.22
C ILE A 55 2.01 7.90 5.11
N ALA A 56 1.26 7.44 4.12
CA ALA A 56 0.85 8.23 2.97
C ALA A 56 -0.09 9.38 3.35
N ASN A 57 -1.02 9.13 4.27
CA ASN A 57 -1.92 10.15 4.82
C ASN A 57 -1.19 11.17 5.69
N TYR A 58 -0.14 10.76 6.41
CA TYR A 58 0.67 11.63 7.25
C TYR A 58 1.49 12.62 6.41
N PHE A 59 2.21 12.11 5.40
CA PHE A 59 3.04 12.93 4.50
C PHE A 59 2.26 13.53 3.33
N ASN A 60 0.95 13.26 3.22
CA ASN A 60 0.10 13.65 2.11
C ASN A 60 0.73 13.33 0.73
N CYS A 61 1.24 12.11 0.58
CA CYS A 61 1.96 11.65 -0.60
C CYS A 61 1.31 10.40 -1.20
N SER A 62 1.79 10.01 -2.39
CA SER A 62 1.39 8.77 -3.05
C SER A 62 1.93 7.53 -2.32
N ILE A 63 1.17 6.43 -2.34
CA ILE A 63 1.68 5.13 -1.91
C ILE A 63 2.80 4.66 -2.85
N ASP A 64 2.70 4.96 -4.14
CA ASP A 64 3.72 4.61 -5.14
C ASP A 64 5.06 5.29 -4.83
N GLU A 65 5.06 6.56 -4.38
CA GLU A 65 6.26 7.28 -3.93
C GLU A 65 6.94 6.56 -2.75
N ILE A 66 6.16 6.12 -1.75
CA ILE A 66 6.67 5.42 -0.56
C ILE A 66 7.35 4.09 -0.94
N LEU A 67 6.80 3.39 -1.93
CA LEU A 67 7.33 2.10 -2.40
C LEU A 67 8.41 2.26 -3.47
N GLY A 68 8.66 3.48 -3.94
CA GLY A 68 9.64 3.78 -4.97
C GLY A 68 9.19 3.41 -6.39
N ARG A 69 7.88 3.40 -6.66
CA ARG A 69 7.29 3.19 -7.99
C ARG A 69 7.23 4.53 -8.74
N VAL A 70 8.39 4.97 -9.23
CA VAL A 70 8.57 6.31 -9.82
C VAL A 70 7.68 6.58 -11.04
N ASP A 71 7.39 5.55 -11.83
CA ASP A 71 6.55 5.66 -13.04
C ASP A 71 5.08 5.98 -12.75
N TYR A 72 4.66 5.85 -11.49
CA TYR A 72 3.29 6.06 -11.03
C TYR A 72 3.16 7.23 -10.06
N ILE A 73 4.25 8.00 -9.86
CA ILE A 73 4.20 9.23 -9.10
C ILE A 73 3.40 10.24 -9.93
N GLN A 74 2.31 10.71 -9.35
CA GLN A 74 1.43 11.69 -9.97
C GLN A 74 2.02 13.11 -9.83
N ASP A 75 1.55 14.04 -10.67
CA ASP A 75 2.01 15.44 -10.65
C ASP A 75 1.81 16.13 -9.29
N ASP A 76 2.58 17.20 -9.04
CA ASP A 76 2.53 17.99 -7.79
C ASP A 76 1.12 18.52 -7.43
N ASN A 77 0.20 18.57 -8.41
CA ASN A 77 -1.17 19.03 -8.21
C ASN A 77 -2.16 17.94 -7.81
N THR A 78 -1.73 16.68 -7.70
CA THR A 78 -2.61 15.57 -7.34
C THR A 78 -3.08 15.67 -5.90
N LYS A 79 -4.40 15.75 -5.73
CA LYS A 79 -5.03 15.80 -4.40
C LYS A 79 -5.33 14.39 -3.93
N TYR A 80 -4.58 13.92 -2.93
CA TYR A 80 -4.84 12.64 -2.29
C TYR A 80 -6.00 12.74 -1.30
N ILE A 81 -7.02 11.89 -1.48
CA ILE A 81 -8.14 11.78 -0.56
C ILE A 81 -7.67 10.96 0.66
N LYS A 82 -7.88 11.50 1.86
CA LYS A 82 -7.67 10.76 3.11
C LYS A 82 -8.80 9.76 3.29
N ILE A 83 -8.51 8.49 3.03
CA ILE A 83 -9.47 7.39 3.22
C ILE A 83 -9.17 6.63 4.52
N SER A 84 -10.23 6.05 5.10
CA SER A 84 -10.10 5.16 6.25
C SER A 84 -9.63 3.75 5.84
N PRO A 85 -9.05 2.96 6.76
CA PRO A 85 -8.68 1.57 6.47
C PRO A 85 -9.85 0.70 5.99
N LEU A 86 -11.07 1.02 6.41
CA LEU A 86 -12.29 0.34 5.99
C LEU A 86 -12.61 0.64 4.51
N GLN A 87 -12.62 1.93 4.15
CA GLN A 87 -12.84 2.36 2.76
C GLN A 87 -11.77 1.80 1.83
N MET A 88 -10.49 1.87 2.25
CA MET A 88 -9.37 1.29 1.50
C MET A 88 -9.59 -0.19 1.19
N SER A 89 -10.03 -0.98 2.18
CA SER A 89 -10.29 -2.41 2.01
C SER A 89 -11.40 -2.66 0.99
N ASN A 90 -12.52 -1.93 1.10
CA ASN A 90 -13.64 -2.06 0.18
C ASN A 90 -13.25 -1.62 -1.24
N ASN A 91 -12.64 -0.45 -1.39
CA ASN A 91 -12.19 0.06 -2.69
C ASN A 91 -11.22 -0.92 -3.37
N THR A 92 -10.27 -1.47 -2.63
CA THR A 92 -9.32 -2.46 -3.15
C THR A 92 -10.03 -3.73 -3.63
N LYS A 93 -11.03 -4.18 -2.88
CA LYS A 93 -11.82 -5.36 -3.25
C LYS A 93 -12.63 -5.10 -4.52
N ASP A 94 -13.35 -3.98 -4.57
CA ASP A 94 -14.17 -3.59 -5.71
C ASP A 94 -13.30 -3.42 -6.97
N PHE A 95 -12.13 -2.79 -6.82
CA PHE A 95 -11.16 -2.65 -7.89
C PHE A 95 -10.68 -4.01 -8.43
N ILE A 96 -10.26 -4.93 -7.54
CA ILE A 96 -9.79 -6.25 -7.98
C ILE A 96 -10.93 -7.00 -8.70
N VAL A 97 -12.16 -6.96 -8.18
CA VAL A 97 -13.31 -7.62 -8.82
C VAL A 97 -13.58 -7.02 -10.21
N ALA A 98 -13.56 -5.69 -10.34
CA ALA A 98 -13.71 -5.01 -11.62
C ALA A 98 -12.64 -5.46 -12.63
N MET A 99 -11.36 -5.44 -12.23
CA MET A 99 -10.26 -5.84 -13.10
C MET A 99 -10.31 -7.32 -13.50
N LEU A 100 -10.73 -8.22 -12.61
CA LEU A 100 -10.92 -9.65 -12.94
C LEU A 100 -11.99 -9.81 -14.04
N ASN A 101 -13.11 -9.09 -13.93
CA ASN A 101 -14.19 -9.13 -14.89
C ASN A 101 -13.79 -8.51 -16.23
N GLU A 102 -13.17 -7.33 -16.22
CA GLU A 102 -12.74 -6.61 -17.43
C GLU A 102 -11.71 -7.39 -18.25
N ASN A 103 -10.79 -8.09 -17.57
CA ASN A 103 -9.72 -8.85 -18.23
C ASN A 103 -10.09 -10.33 -18.45
N ASN A 104 -11.31 -10.74 -18.09
CA ASN A 104 -11.77 -12.14 -18.15
C ASN A 104 -10.80 -13.14 -17.50
N ILE A 105 -10.20 -12.75 -16.36
CA ILE A 105 -9.28 -13.60 -15.60
C ILE A 105 -9.90 -14.00 -14.26
N SER A 106 -9.60 -15.21 -13.81
CA SER A 106 -10.01 -15.70 -12.50
C SER A 106 -9.08 -15.22 -11.39
N SER A 107 -9.59 -15.20 -10.15
CA SER A 107 -8.78 -14.89 -8.96
C SER A 107 -7.56 -15.82 -8.80
N HIS A 108 -7.69 -17.08 -9.23
CA HIS A 108 -6.59 -18.05 -9.26
C HIS A 108 -5.52 -17.70 -10.30
N GLN A 109 -5.92 -17.31 -11.51
CA GLN A 109 -4.99 -16.87 -12.57
C GLN A 109 -4.25 -15.60 -12.16
N LEU A 110 -4.93 -14.65 -11.53
CA LEU A 110 -4.29 -13.44 -11.01
C LEU A 110 -3.28 -13.78 -9.90
N ALA A 111 -3.67 -14.63 -8.94
CA ALA A 111 -2.79 -15.06 -7.86
C ALA A 111 -1.53 -15.77 -8.40
N ALA A 112 -1.71 -16.68 -9.36
CA ALA A 112 -0.60 -17.37 -10.02
C ALA A 112 0.34 -16.39 -10.75
N SER A 113 -0.21 -15.47 -11.54
CA SER A 113 0.56 -14.46 -12.28
C SER A 113 1.36 -13.53 -11.37
N CYS A 114 0.83 -13.24 -10.17
CA CYS A 114 1.47 -12.37 -9.19
C CYS A 114 2.37 -13.13 -8.20
N ASN A 115 2.53 -14.45 -8.34
CA ASN A 115 3.21 -15.33 -7.39
C ASN A 115 2.69 -15.16 -5.93
N ILE A 116 1.37 -15.10 -5.80
CA ILE A 116 0.63 -15.01 -4.54
C ILE A 116 0.00 -16.39 -4.28
N GLY A 117 -0.09 -16.80 -3.02
CA GLY A 117 -0.81 -18.02 -2.67
C GLY A 117 -2.24 -18.02 -3.23
N THR A 118 -2.63 -19.10 -3.90
CA THR A 118 -3.82 -19.24 -4.75
C THR A 118 -5.11 -18.77 -4.10
N ASP A 119 -5.26 -18.99 -2.79
CA ASP A 119 -6.48 -18.63 -2.06
C ASP A 119 -6.46 -17.21 -1.49
N THR A 120 -5.33 -16.51 -1.52
CA THR A 120 -5.19 -15.18 -0.89
C THR A 120 -6.18 -14.17 -1.47
N ILE A 121 -6.24 -14.09 -2.80
CA ILE A 121 -7.12 -13.15 -3.51
C ILE A 121 -8.58 -13.60 -3.37
N ASN A 122 -8.84 -14.89 -3.60
CA ASN A 122 -10.17 -15.47 -3.51
C ASN A 122 -10.79 -15.28 -2.11
N TYR A 123 -9.99 -15.51 -1.06
CA TYR A 123 -10.41 -15.31 0.33
C TYR A 123 -10.65 -13.84 0.65
N PHE A 124 -9.80 -12.94 0.14
CA PHE A 124 -10.00 -11.49 0.31
C PHE A 124 -11.30 -11.02 -0.34
N ILE A 125 -11.63 -11.51 -1.53
CA ILE A 125 -12.88 -11.17 -2.23
C ILE A 125 -14.10 -11.77 -1.52
N LYS A 126 -14.07 -13.07 -1.18
CA LYS A 126 -15.25 -13.77 -0.64
C LYS A 126 -15.56 -13.41 0.80
N LYS A 127 -14.57 -13.09 1.62
CA LYS A 127 -14.82 -12.83 3.04
C LYS A 127 -15.44 -11.44 3.24
N HIS A 128 -16.55 -11.41 3.96
CA HIS A 128 -17.20 -10.18 4.43
C HIS A 128 -16.52 -9.56 5.67
N ASP A 129 -15.19 -9.72 5.78
CA ASP A 129 -14.43 -9.22 6.92
C ASP A 129 -13.67 -7.97 6.51
N ALA A 130 -14.29 -6.83 6.74
CA ALA A 130 -13.77 -5.54 6.35
C ALA A 130 -12.47 -5.15 7.09
N LYS A 131 -12.07 -5.91 8.11
CA LYS A 131 -10.78 -5.72 8.82
C LYS A 131 -9.63 -6.47 8.17
N LYS A 132 -9.90 -7.47 7.32
CA LYS A 132 -8.84 -8.24 6.66
C LYS A 132 -8.32 -7.45 5.47
N ASN A 133 -7.06 -7.04 5.55
CA ASN A 133 -6.38 -6.30 4.50
C ASN A 133 -5.32 -7.17 3.83
N LEU A 134 -5.04 -6.90 2.56
CA LEU A 134 -3.92 -7.50 1.86
C LEU A 134 -2.59 -6.92 2.35
N SER A 135 -1.53 -7.71 2.22
CA SER A 135 -0.17 -7.24 2.48
C SER A 135 0.24 -6.23 1.41
N ILE A 136 1.16 -5.32 1.73
CA ILE A 136 1.68 -4.39 0.73
C ILE A 136 2.32 -5.12 -0.45
N ARG A 137 2.96 -6.27 -0.21
CA ARG A 137 3.59 -7.08 -1.26
C ARG A 137 2.57 -7.61 -2.27
N THR A 138 1.43 -8.08 -1.77
CA THR A 138 0.32 -8.56 -2.59
C THR A 138 -0.21 -7.42 -3.47
N ILE A 139 -0.48 -6.27 -2.87
CA ILE A 139 -1.00 -5.09 -3.59
C ILE A 139 -0.01 -4.57 -4.62
N TYR A 140 1.28 -4.52 -4.25
CA TYR A 140 2.35 -4.14 -5.17
C TYR A 140 2.42 -5.08 -6.39
N ALA A 141 2.29 -6.39 -6.18
CA ALA A 141 2.28 -7.36 -7.27
C ALA A 141 1.06 -7.18 -8.19
N VAL A 142 -0.13 -7.00 -7.61
CA VAL A 142 -1.37 -6.70 -8.35
C VAL A 142 -1.24 -5.40 -9.15
N ALA A 143 -0.67 -4.35 -8.55
CA ALA A 143 -0.49 -3.06 -9.19
C ALA A 143 0.49 -3.12 -10.37
N ASN A 144 1.55 -3.93 -10.27
CA ASN A 144 2.46 -4.17 -11.39
C ASN A 144 1.83 -5.03 -12.48
N PHE A 145 1.04 -6.04 -12.11
CA PHE A 145 0.35 -6.88 -13.08
C PHE A 145 -0.59 -6.05 -13.98
N PHE A 146 -1.30 -5.09 -13.39
CA PHE A 146 -2.22 -4.21 -14.12
C PHE A 146 -1.60 -2.90 -14.61
N ASN A 147 -0.28 -2.68 -14.39
CA ASN A 147 0.41 -1.43 -14.68
C ASN A 147 -0.36 -0.19 -14.22
N ILE A 148 -0.74 -0.17 -12.94
CA ILE A 148 -1.56 0.91 -12.37
C ILE A 148 -0.99 1.41 -11.04
N SER A 149 -1.29 2.67 -10.71
CA SER A 149 -0.96 3.28 -9.41
C SER A 149 -1.70 2.58 -8.27
N ILE A 150 -1.01 2.37 -7.15
CA ILE A 150 -1.63 1.80 -5.94
C ILE A 150 -2.65 2.77 -5.36
N ASP A 151 -2.42 4.09 -5.47
CA ASP A 151 -3.39 5.09 -5.04
C ASP A 151 -4.74 4.94 -5.76
N LYS A 152 -4.73 4.59 -7.06
CA LYS A 152 -5.95 4.31 -7.81
C LYS A 152 -6.63 3.02 -7.33
N ILE A 153 -5.88 1.97 -7.02
CA ILE A 153 -6.42 0.71 -6.48
C ILE A 153 -7.15 0.95 -5.15
N VAL A 154 -6.55 1.77 -4.28
CA VAL A 154 -7.14 2.05 -2.97
C VAL A 154 -8.19 3.16 -3.00
N GLY A 155 -8.36 3.86 -4.12
CA GLY A 155 -9.30 4.98 -4.28
C GLY A 155 -8.87 6.24 -3.52
N ARG A 156 -7.58 6.57 -3.55
CA ARG A 156 -7.04 7.86 -3.06
C ARG A 156 -7.01 8.94 -4.14
N ILE A 157 -7.19 8.56 -5.39
CA ILE A 157 -7.27 9.40 -6.59
C ILE A 157 -8.37 8.88 -7.51
#